data_AF-H0I0K7-F1
#
_entry.id   AF-H0I0K7-F1
#
_cell.length_a   1.000
_cell.length_b   1.000
_cell.length_c   1.000
_cell.angle_alpha   90.00
_cell.angle_beta   90.00
_cell.angle_gamma   90.00
#
_symmetry.space_group_name_H-M   'P 1'
#
loop_
_entity.id
_entity.type
_entity.pdbx_description
1 polymer ?
#
loop_
_entity_poly.entity_id
_entity_poly.type
_entity_poly.pdbx_seq_one_letter_code
_entity_poly.pdbx_strand_id
1 'polypeptide(L)' 'MAERATVRWLVRITPVVGRTVDDLLKLPLSLDVWERGADAVVAAASEQTIAELERRHIAGVERLRTIADSVPTGQPAGP' A
#
# COMPACT_ATOMS: atom_id res chain seq x y z
N MET A 1 24.94 4.16 0.44
CA MET A 1 23.73 5.00 0.40
C MET A 1 22.64 4.19 1.07
N ALA A 2 22.19 4.59 2.26
CA ALA A 2 21.11 3.89 2.93
C ALA A 2 19.83 4.17 2.15
N GLU A 3 19.28 3.15 1.48
CA GLU A 3 17.86 3.14 1.14
C GLU A 3 17.14 3.47 2.44
N ARG A 4 16.62 4.70 2.55
CA ARG A 4 15.85 5.09 3.72
C ARG A 4 14.71 4.09 3.76
N ALA A 5 14.68 3.24 4.80
CA ALA A 5 13.64 2.23 4.99
C ALA A 5 12.30 2.92 4.77
N THR A 6 11.76 2.75 3.56
CA THR A 6 10.57 3.47 3.16
C THR A 6 9.47 2.60 3.70
N VAL A 7 8.97 2.94 4.89
CA VAL A 7 7.88 2.21 5.52
C VAL A 7 6.70 2.27 4.57
N ARG A 8 6.43 1.14 3.90
CA ARG A 8 5.26 0.99 3.06
C ARG A 8 4.14 0.43 3.92
N TRP A 9 2.94 0.89 3.72
CA TRP A 9 1.76 0.38 4.38
C TRP A 9 1.01 -0.51 3.40
N LEU A 10 0.74 -1.74 3.80
CA LEU A 10 -0.20 -2.60 3.11
C LEU A 10 -1.60 -2.09 3.45
N VAL A 11 -2.30 -1.61 2.44
CA VAL A 11 -3.67 -1.11 2.57
C VAL A 11 -4.59 -1.90 1.66
N ARG A 12 -5.78 -2.21 2.18
CA ARG A 12 -6.89 -2.68 1.36
C ARG A 12 -7.68 -1.47 0.90
N ILE A 13 -7.76 -1.31 -0.40
CA ILE A 13 -8.47 -0.23 -1.07
C ILE A 13 -9.76 -0.83 -1.63
N THR A 14 -10.89 -0.38 -1.10
CA THR A 14 -12.21 -0.76 -1.58
C THR A 14 -12.79 0.42 -2.38
N PRO A 15 -12.93 0.32 -3.71
CA PRO A 15 -13.56 1.37 -4.50
C PRO A 15 -14.93 1.76 -3.91
N VAL A 16 -15.23 3.06 -3.91
CA VAL A 16 -16.56 3.53 -3.50
C VAL A 16 -17.62 3.02 -4.48
N VAL A 17 -18.87 2.92 -4.01
CA VAL A 17 -19.99 2.44 -4.84
C VAL A 17 -20.04 3.21 -6.18
N GLY A 18 -19.99 2.48 -7.30
CA GLY A 18 -19.93 3.07 -8.65
C GLY A 18 -18.53 3.28 -9.23
N ARG A 19 -17.45 3.01 -8.49
CA ARG A 19 -16.07 2.91 -8.99
C ARG A 19 -15.65 1.44 -9.03
N THR A 20 -14.73 1.09 -9.94
CA THR A 20 -14.17 -0.27 -10.05
C THR A 20 -12.69 -0.25 -9.72
N VAL A 21 -12.12 -1.42 -9.44
CA VAL A 21 -10.68 -1.59 -9.27
C VAL A 21 -9.88 -1.11 -10.49
N ASP A 22 -10.44 -1.26 -11.70
CA ASP A 22 -9.82 -0.76 -12.95
C ASP A 22 -9.70 0.77 -12.97
N ASP A 23 -10.69 1.47 -12.44
CA ASP A 23 -10.66 2.92 -12.33
C ASP A 23 -9.60 3.38 -11.30
N LEU A 24 -9.43 2.65 -10.20
CA LEU A 24 -8.34 2.88 -9.25
C LEU A 24 -6.96 2.67 -9.89
N LEU A 25 -6.81 1.64 -10.74
CA LEU A 25 -5.57 1.35 -11.47
C LEU A 25 -5.24 2.41 -12.54
N LYS A 26 -6.24 3.13 -13.05
CA LYS A 26 -6.05 4.23 -13.99
C LYS A 26 -5.54 5.51 -13.32
N LEU A 27 -5.63 5.60 -12.00
CA LEU A 27 -5.11 6.76 -11.28
C LEU A 27 -3.58 6.73 -11.30
N PRO A 28 -2.91 7.87 -11.54
CA PRO A 28 -1.45 7.98 -11.50
C PRO A 28 -0.94 8.01 -10.05
N LEU A 29 -1.41 7.08 -9.23
CA LEU A 29 -0.98 6.91 -7.85
C LEU A 29 0.12 5.84 -7.83
N SER A 30 1.22 6.12 -7.15
CA SER A 30 2.28 5.13 -6.88
C SER A 30 1.78 4.08 -5.89
N LEU A 31 0.89 3.20 -6.36
CA LEU A 31 0.34 2.06 -5.66
C LEU A 31 1.02 0.81 -6.18
N ASP A 32 1.69 0.09 -5.28
CA ASP A 32 2.30 -1.19 -5.60
C ASP A 32 1.26 -2.28 -5.31
N VAL A 33 0.55 -2.71 -6.35
CA VAL A 33 -0.58 -3.63 -6.20
C VAL A 33 -0.08 -5.03 -5.87
N TRP A 34 -0.48 -5.54 -4.70
CA TRP A 34 -0.14 -6.87 -4.22
C TRP A 34 -1.18 -7.90 -4.61
N GLU A 35 -2.45 -7.60 -4.36
CA GLU A 35 -3.55 -8.49 -4.67
C GLU A 35 -4.71 -7.71 -5.28
N ARG A 36 -5.27 -8.23 -6.37
CA ARG A 36 -6.45 -7.66 -7.01
C ARG A 36 -7.64 -8.60 -6.83
N GLY A 37 -8.63 -8.14 -6.08
CA GLY A 37 -9.95 -8.76 -5.99
C GLY A 37 -10.94 -8.12 -6.97
N ALA A 38 -12.12 -8.71 -7.09
CA ALA A 38 -13.20 -8.16 -7.91
C ALA A 38 -13.81 -6.89 -7.28
N ASP A 39 -13.85 -6.82 -5.95
CA ASP A 39 -14.50 -5.76 -5.18
C ASP A 39 -13.51 -4.89 -4.38
N ALA A 40 -12.26 -5.33 -4.21
CA ALA A 40 -11.23 -4.61 -3.47
C ALA A 40 -9.84 -4.95 -4.01
N VAL A 41 -8.86 -4.08 -3.77
CA VAL A 41 -7.46 -4.27 -4.15
C VAL A 41 -6.57 -4.04 -2.95
N VAL A 42 -5.66 -4.96 -2.68
CA VAL A 42 -4.61 -4.79 -1.67
C VAL A 42 -3.38 -4.23 -2.35
N ALA A 43 -2.91 -3.08 -1.89
CA ALA A 43 -1.73 -2.43 -2.43
C ALA A 43 -0.82 -1.93 -1.30
N ALA A 44 0.49 -1.95 -1.55
CA ALA A 44 1.45 -1.27 -0.73
C ALA A 44 1.55 0.20 -1.17
N ALA A 45 1.36 1.11 -0.22
CA ALA A 45 1.35 2.55 -0.43
C ALA A 45 2.13 3.26 0.66
N SER A 46 2.73 4.40 0.33
CA SER A 46 3.34 5.29 1.33
C SER A 46 2.26 6.03 2.11
N GLU A 47 2.57 6.51 3.31
CA GLU A 47 1.64 7.31 4.12
C GLU A 47 1.10 8.53 3.37
N GLN A 48 1.93 9.17 2.53
CA GLN A 48 1.51 10.29 1.67
C GLN A 48 0.43 9.86 0.66
N THR A 49 0.61 8.72 0.01
CA THR A 49 -0.35 8.16 -0.94
C THR A 49 -1.66 7.80 -0.26
N ILE A 50 -1.59 7.24 0.96
CA ILE A 50 -2.75 6.91 1.78
C ILE A 50 -3.49 8.19 2.19
N ALA A 51 -2.77 9.21 2.64
CA ALA A 51 -3.36 10.50 2.99
C ALA A 51 -4.05 11.16 1.78
N GLU A 52 -3.49 11.05 0.58
CA GLU A 52 -4.14 11.50 -0.65
C GLU A 52 -5.41 10.71 -0.99
N LEU A 53 -5.38 9.37 -0.84
CA LEU A 53 -6.55 8.52 -1.07
C LEU A 53 -7.70 8.87 -0.12
N GLU A 54 -7.42 9.03 1.17
CA GLU A 54 -8.43 9.40 2.17
C GLU A 54 -8.93 10.83 1.96
N ARG A 55 -8.02 11.79 1.69
CA ARG A 55 -8.37 13.19 1.44
C ARG A 55 -9.28 13.36 0.22
N ARG A 56 -9.04 12.59 -0.84
CA ARG A 56 -9.84 12.65 -2.08
C ARG A 56 -11.09 11.77 -2.02
N HIS A 57 -11.25 10.96 -0.97
CA HIS A 57 -12.42 10.09 -0.78
C HIS A 57 -12.70 9.16 -1.97
N ILE A 58 -11.63 8.72 -2.67
CA ILE A 58 -11.72 7.94 -3.92
C ILE A 58 -12.14 6.50 -3.65
N ALA A 59 -11.67 5.95 -2.53
CA ALA A 59 -11.90 4.58 -2.10
C ALA A 59 -11.78 4.49 -0.59
N GLY A 60 -12.48 3.52 0.02
CA GLY A 60 -12.27 3.17 1.42
C GLY A 60 -10.88 2.58 1.57
N VAL A 61 -10.03 3.21 2.39
CA VAL A 61 -8.68 2.73 2.67
C VAL A 61 -8.66 2.08 4.04
N GLU A 62 -8.39 0.78 4.08
CA GLU A 62 -8.21 0.04 5.32
C GLU A 62 -6.74 -0.31 5.50
N ARG A 63 -6.12 0.24 6.56
CA ARG A 63 -4.71 0.00 6.89
C ARG A 63 -4.57 -1.38 7.52
N LEU A 64 -3.96 -2.32 6.81
CA LEU A 64 -3.79 -3.69 7.29
C LEU A 64 -2.54 -3.83 8.15
N ARG A 65 -1.36 -3.54 7.58
CA ARG A 65 -0.07 -3.64 8.30
C ARG A 65 1.01 -2.81 7.63
N THR A 66 2.04 -2.43 8.39
CA THR A 66 3.28 -1.91 7.80
C THR A 66 4.10 -3.05 7.22
N ILE A 67 4.60 -2.82 6.02
CA ILE A 67 5.62 -3.60 5.35
C ILE A 67 6.91 -2.82 5.59
N ALA A 68 7.59 -3.18 6.68
CA ALA A 68 9.00 -2.84 6.77
C ALA A 68 9.69 -3.69 5.71
N ASP A 69 10.41 -3.06 4.78
CA ASP A 69 11.47 -3.75 4.04
C ASP A 69 12.56 -4.07 5.07
N SER A 70 12.29 -5.05 5.91
CA SER A 70 13.30 -5.59 6.79
C SER A 70 14.10 -6.52 5.92
N VAL A 71 15.20 -6.01 5.35
CA VAL A 71 16.38 -6.85 5.19
C VAL A 71 16.56 -7.54 6.54
N PRO A 72 16.42 -8.88 6.63
CA PRO A 72 16.88 -9.56 7.81
C PRO A 72 18.40 -9.34 7.79
N THR A 73 18.88 -8.38 8.58
CA THR A 73 20.30 -8.35 8.94
C THR A 73 20.55 -9.71 9.55
N GLY A 74 21.26 -10.56 8.80
CA GLY A 74 21.70 -11.85 9.24
C GLY A 74 22.54 -11.65 10.49
N GLN A 75 21.94 -11.88 11.65
CA GLN A 75 22.68 -12.15 12.86
C GLN A 75 22.70 -13.66 13.05
N PRO A 76 23.88 -14.26 12.84
CA PRO A 76 24.45 -15.03 13.94
C PRO A 76 25.92 -14.63 14.11
N ALA A 77 26.19 -13.71 15.02
CA ALA A 77 27.47 -13.75 15.73
C ALA A 77 27.25 -14.73 16.89
N GLY A 78 27.54 -16.00 16.61
CA GLY A 78 27.66 -17.06 17.62
C GLY A 78 28.85 -16.80 18.56
N PRO A 79 28.95 -17.61 19.62
CA PRO A 79 29.31 -17.24 20.99
C PRO A 79 30.72 -16.67 21.19
#